data_AF-A0A8E2EK96-F1
#
_entry.id   AF-A0A8E2EK96-F1
#
_cell.length_a   1.000
_cell.length_b   1.000
_cell.length_c   1.000
_cell.angle_alpha   90.00
_cell.angle_beta   90.00
_cell.angle_gamma   90.00
#
_symmetry.space_group_name_H-M   'P 1'
#
loop_
_entity.id
_entity.type
_entity.pdbx_description
1 polymer ?
#
loop_
_entity_poly.entity_id
_entity_poly.type
_entity_poly.pdbx_seq_one_letter_code
_entity_poly.pdbx_strand_id
1 'polypeptide(L)'
;MSKIADSLGIGRAQLRAMPLTSLPAGVIRWDHRLRSMDDIHRLRFEHGIEEGFDLVDGAWSKARLLLSQEKPFYSGLCGYSLSVLDAKEKAPAASQLVNRESVFAFSDGKPFVDQQFSDGSINVSV
;
A
#
# COMPACT_ATOMS: atom_id res chain seq x y z
N MET A 1 2.43 24.30 -27.07
CA MET A 1 1.66 23.69 -25.96
C MET A 1 2.52 22.57 -25.40
N SER A 2 3.07 22.75 -24.20
CA SER A 2 3.90 21.73 -23.54
C SER A 2 3.04 20.52 -23.23
N LYS A 3 3.39 19.37 -23.79
CA LYS A 3 2.82 18.07 -23.43
C LYS A 3 3.18 17.86 -21.95
N ILE A 4 2.22 18.03 -21.06
CA ILE A 4 2.35 17.50 -19.69
C ILE A 4 2.63 16.01 -19.90
N ALA A 5 3.78 15.54 -19.45
CA ALA A 5 4.12 14.12 -19.56
C ALA A 5 2.96 13.32 -18.95
N ASP A 6 2.41 12.36 -19.71
CA ASP A 6 1.44 11.38 -19.22
C ASP A 6 2.00 10.78 -17.92
N SER A 7 1.56 11.29 -16.76
CA SER A 7 2.07 10.88 -15.47
C SER A 7 1.28 9.69 -14.99
N LEU A 8 1.47 8.55 -15.68
CA LEU A 8 0.97 7.28 -15.16
C LEU A 8 1.56 7.05 -13.78
N GLY A 9 0.69 6.78 -12.80
CA GLY A 9 1.11 6.47 -11.45
C GLY A 9 2.13 5.34 -11.43
N ILE A 10 3.17 5.49 -10.61
CA ILE A 10 4.12 4.41 -10.34
C ILE A 10 3.40 3.31 -9.56
N GLY A 11 3.50 2.06 -10.03
CA GLY A 11 2.94 0.93 -9.31
C GLY A 11 3.62 0.75 -7.94
N ARG A 12 2.88 0.32 -6.92
CA ARG A 12 3.42 0.15 -5.55
C ARG A 12 4.64 -0.78 -5.51
N ALA A 13 4.68 -1.82 -6.34
CA ALA A 13 5.82 -2.72 -6.42
C ALA A 13 7.08 -2.00 -6.92
N GLN A 14 6.95 -1.18 -7.96
CA GLN A 14 8.05 -0.38 -8.51
C GLN A 14 8.51 0.68 -7.52
N LEU A 15 7.57 1.38 -6.86
CA LEU A 15 7.91 2.36 -5.82
C LEU A 15 8.61 1.72 -4.64
N ARG A 16 8.20 0.50 -4.23
CA ARG A 16 8.85 -0.27 -3.15
C ARG A 16 10.26 -0.71 -3.54
N ALA A 17 10.50 -1.03 -4.81
CA ALA A 17 11.83 -1.46 -5.25
C ALA A 17 12.89 -0.36 -5.05
N MET A 18 12.53 0.91 -5.27
CA MET A 18 13.47 2.05 -5.16
C MET A 18 14.19 2.17 -3.81
N PRO A 19 13.51 2.22 -2.65
CA PRO A 19 14.18 2.23 -1.36
C PRO A 19 14.83 0.88 -1.03
N LEU A 20 14.28 -0.25 -1.50
CA LEU A 20 14.88 -1.55 -1.26
C LEU A 20 16.27 -1.69 -1.93
N THR A 21 16.44 -1.11 -3.12
CA THR A 21 17.73 -1.15 -3.83
C THR A 21 18.74 -0.12 -3.34
N SER A 22 18.31 0.92 -2.62
CA SER A 22 19.20 1.94 -2.07
C SER A 22 19.77 1.60 -0.69
N LEU A 23 19.22 0.60 0.00
CA LEU A 23 19.66 0.21 1.34
C LEU A 23 20.92 -0.67 1.30
N PRO A 24 21.83 -0.53 2.28
CA PRO A 24 22.93 -1.46 2.46
C PRO A 24 22.46 -2.90 2.64
N ALA A 25 23.30 -3.85 2.21
CA ALA A 25 23.05 -5.26 2.44
C ALA A 25 22.95 -5.58 3.94
N GLY A 26 22.02 -6.47 4.30
CA GLY A 26 21.83 -6.92 5.68
C GLY A 26 20.94 -6.04 6.57
N VAL A 27 20.50 -4.87 6.10
CA VAL A 27 19.61 -3.99 6.89
C VAL A 27 18.20 -4.55 7.02
N ILE A 28 17.70 -5.27 6.00
CA ILE A 28 16.36 -5.84 6.02
C ILE A 28 16.40 -7.32 6.39
N ARG A 29 15.66 -7.67 7.44
CA ARG A 29 15.44 -9.06 7.86
C ARG A 29 14.02 -9.47 7.45
N TRP A 30 13.94 -10.29 6.40
CA TRP A 30 12.68 -10.88 5.93
C TRP A 30 12.21 -11.98 6.87
N ASP A 31 10.93 -12.33 6.76
CA ASP A 31 10.29 -13.36 7.60
C ASP A 31 10.45 -13.11 9.12
N HIS A 32 10.66 -11.85 9.51
CA HIS A 32 10.97 -11.47 10.89
C HIS A 32 9.76 -10.84 11.57
N ARG A 33 8.71 -11.64 11.78
CA ARG A 33 7.42 -11.15 12.28
C ARG A 33 7.48 -10.78 13.76
N LEU A 34 7.20 -9.52 14.08
CA LEU A 34 7.03 -9.05 15.45
C LEU A 34 5.72 -9.59 16.06
N ARG A 35 5.80 -10.25 17.21
CA ARG A 35 4.69 -10.91 17.92
C ARG A 35 4.14 -10.05 19.06
N SER A 36 4.99 -9.44 19.87
CA SER A 36 4.60 -8.48 20.90
C SER A 36 5.77 -7.59 21.29
N MET A 37 5.48 -6.55 22.06
CA MET A 37 6.47 -5.79 22.81
C MET A 37 5.79 -5.29 24.08
N ASP A 38 6.51 -5.33 25.20
CA ASP A 38 6.03 -4.81 26.48
C ASP A 38 6.62 -3.40 26.73
N ASP A 39 7.78 -3.12 26.13
CA ASP A 39 8.43 -1.81 26.05
C ASP A 39 9.17 -1.67 24.70
N ILE A 40 9.73 -0.50 24.43
CA ILE A 40 10.45 -0.22 23.16
C ILE A 40 11.82 -0.90 23.08
N HIS A 41 12.38 -1.34 24.19
CA HIS A 41 13.75 -1.88 24.26
C HIS A 41 13.79 -3.39 24.05
N ARG A 42 12.66 -4.08 24.21
CA ARG A 42 12.57 -5.54 24.12
C ARG A 42 11.44 -5.99 23.18
N LEU A 43 11.84 -6.41 21.98
CA LEU A 43 10.93 -6.86 20.94
C LEU A 43 10.85 -8.39 20.90
N ARG A 44 9.64 -8.94 21.01
CA ARG A 44 9.39 -10.37 20.86
C ARG A 44 8.97 -10.68 19.43
N PHE A 45 9.86 -11.32 18.68
CA PHE A 45 9.61 -11.84 17.34
C PHE A 45 9.16 -13.31 17.41
N GLU A 46 8.75 -13.85 16.27
CA GLU A 46 8.39 -15.27 16.13
C GLU A 46 9.57 -16.20 16.44
N HIS A 47 10.78 -15.77 16.13
CA HIS A 47 12.00 -16.58 16.24
C HIS A 47 12.81 -16.30 17.51
N GLY A 48 12.36 -15.39 18.39
CA GLY A 48 13.10 -15.04 19.60
C GLY A 48 12.81 -13.64 20.12
N ILE A 49 13.64 -13.20 21.07
CA ILE A 49 13.59 -11.87 21.66
C ILE A 49 14.84 -11.13 21.23
N GLU A 50 14.68 -9.86 20.84
CA GLU A 50 15.79 -8.96 20.54
C GLU A 50 15.68 -7.70 21.39
N GLU A 51 16.83 -7.15 21.77
CA GLU A 51 16.95 -6.01 22.66
C GLU A 51 17.87 -4.94 22.06
N GLY A 52 17.81 -3.71 22.60
CA GLY A 52 18.73 -2.63 22.23
C GLY A 52 18.21 -1.68 21.14
N PHE A 53 16.89 -1.50 21.05
CA PHE A 53 16.29 -0.52 20.14
C PHE A 53 16.08 0.82 20.84
N ASP A 54 16.44 1.90 20.14
CA ASP A 54 16.20 3.29 20.59
C ASP A 54 14.86 3.84 20.06
N LEU A 55 14.40 3.34 18.90
CA LEU A 55 13.19 3.78 18.24
C LEU A 55 12.49 2.62 17.53
N VAL A 56 11.16 2.56 17.66
CA VAL A 56 10.30 1.58 17.01
C VAL A 56 9.10 2.30 16.38
N ASP A 57 8.84 2.06 15.09
CA ASP A 57 7.74 2.69 14.33
C ASP A 57 6.94 1.64 13.51
N GLY A 58 5.66 1.93 13.22
CA GLY A 58 4.84 1.19 12.27
C GLY A 58 3.35 1.57 12.26
N ALA A 59 2.73 1.54 11.08
CA ALA A 59 1.35 2.01 10.86
C ALA A 59 0.24 1.11 11.48
N TRP A 60 0.48 -0.20 11.59
CA TRP A 60 -0.41 -1.17 12.26
C TRP A 60 0.22 -1.68 13.57
N SER A 61 1.09 -0.84 14.14
CA SER A 61 2.09 -1.32 15.08
C SER A 61 1.52 -1.67 16.44
N LYS A 62 1.98 -2.80 16.96
CA LYS A 62 1.89 -3.16 18.37
C LYS A 62 2.57 -2.11 19.25
N ALA A 63 3.50 -1.33 18.69
CA ALA A 63 4.12 -0.18 19.35
C ALA A 63 3.12 0.94 19.66
N ARG A 64 2.01 1.07 18.92
CA ARG A 64 0.99 2.10 19.23
C ARG A 64 0.47 1.95 20.65
N LEU A 65 0.30 0.71 21.13
CA LEU A 65 -0.21 0.43 22.46
C LEU A 65 0.72 0.89 23.59
N LEU A 66 2.00 1.13 23.30
CA LEU A 66 2.93 1.74 24.26
C LEU A 66 2.73 3.26 24.38
N LEU A 67 2.16 3.90 23.36
CA LEU A 67 1.93 5.35 23.32
C LEU A 67 0.49 5.72 23.63
N SER A 68 -0.48 4.89 23.24
CA SER A 68 -1.91 5.15 23.39
C SER A 68 -2.72 3.87 23.42
N GLN A 69 -3.74 3.84 24.28
CA GLN A 69 -4.72 2.75 24.33
C GLN A 69 -5.83 2.88 23.25
N GLU A 70 -5.77 3.92 22.42
CA GLU A 70 -6.72 4.14 21.33
C GLU A 70 -6.64 3.02 20.29
N LYS A 71 -7.78 2.39 20.04
CA LYS A 71 -7.92 1.29 19.07
C LYS A 71 -8.54 1.82 17.78
N PRO A 72 -8.08 1.38 16.60
CA PRO A 72 -8.79 1.64 15.37
C PRO A 72 -10.22 1.15 15.49
N PHE A 73 -11.18 2.00 15.10
CA PHE A 73 -12.57 1.62 14.94
C PHE A 73 -12.93 1.62 13.46
N TYR A 74 -13.90 0.80 13.09
CA TYR A 74 -14.41 0.74 11.72
C TYR A 74 -15.07 2.07 11.36
N SER A 75 -14.63 2.69 10.28
CA SER A 75 -15.12 4.01 9.84
C SER A 75 -16.52 3.99 9.24
N GLY A 76 -17.15 2.82 9.10
CA GLY A 76 -18.38 2.65 8.34
C GLY A 76 -18.15 2.41 6.84
N LEU A 77 -16.92 2.55 6.35
CA LEU A 77 -16.55 2.39 4.94
C LEU A 77 -15.93 1.02 4.70
N CYS A 78 -16.53 0.25 3.79
CA CYS A 78 -15.94 -0.94 3.20
C CYS A 78 -16.03 -0.86 1.69
N GLY A 79 -15.20 -1.66 1.02
CA GLY A 79 -15.18 -1.69 -0.43
C GLY A 79 -14.43 -2.91 -0.96
N TYR A 80 -14.50 -3.08 -2.27
CA TYR A 80 -13.78 -4.10 -3.01
C TYR A 80 -12.78 -3.42 -3.93
N SER A 81 -11.61 -4.05 -4.10
CA SER A 81 -10.62 -3.61 -5.08
C SER A 81 -10.25 -4.78 -5.97
N LEU A 82 -10.28 -4.56 -7.28
CA LEU A 82 -9.99 -5.54 -8.31
C LEU A 82 -8.89 -4.99 -9.21
N SER A 83 -8.07 -5.89 -9.76
CA SER A 83 -7.04 -5.54 -10.75
C SER A 83 -7.31 -6.26 -12.07
N VAL A 84 -7.43 -5.50 -13.16
CA VAL A 84 -7.48 -5.99 -14.52
C VAL A 84 -6.10 -5.88 -15.13
N LEU A 85 -5.39 -7.00 -15.19
CA LEU A 85 -4.10 -7.10 -15.87
C LEU A 85 -4.30 -7.02 -17.39
N ASP A 86 -3.32 -6.52 -18.14
CA ASP A 86 -3.37 -6.41 -19.61
C ASP A 86 -4.67 -5.76 -20.11
N ALA A 87 -5.11 -4.69 -19.45
CA ALA A 87 -6.47 -4.16 -19.62
C ALA A 87 -6.82 -3.77 -21.06
N LYS A 88 -5.81 -3.37 -21.86
CA LYS A 88 -6.00 -3.07 -23.28
C LYS A 88 -6.52 -4.26 -24.09
N GLU A 89 -6.12 -5.47 -23.73
CA GLU A 89 -6.52 -6.72 -24.39
C GLU A 89 -7.75 -7.33 -23.74
N LYS A 90 -7.76 -7.41 -22.39
CA LYS A 90 -8.80 -8.10 -21.63
C LYS A 90 -10.06 -7.26 -21.38
N ALA A 91 -9.94 -5.93 -21.42
CA ALA A 91 -11.05 -5.00 -21.17
C ALA A 91 -10.90 -3.71 -22.01
N PRO A 92 -10.87 -3.80 -23.36
CA PRO A 92 -10.56 -2.67 -24.24
C PRO A 92 -11.50 -1.47 -24.04
N ALA A 93 -12.79 -1.70 -23.78
CA ALA A 93 -13.75 -0.63 -23.49
C ALA A 93 -13.40 0.12 -22.20
N ALA A 94 -13.04 -0.61 -21.13
CA ALA A 94 -12.61 0.00 -19.86
C ALA A 94 -11.27 0.73 -20.03
N SER A 95 -10.31 0.14 -20.75
CA SER A 95 -9.03 0.81 -21.03
C SER A 95 -9.19 2.09 -21.85
N GLN A 96 -10.16 2.14 -22.77
CA GLN A 96 -10.50 3.35 -23.51
C GLN A 96 -11.20 4.38 -22.63
N LEU A 97 -12.07 3.94 -21.73
CA LEU A 97 -12.78 4.82 -20.80
C LEU A 97 -11.80 5.51 -19.82
N VAL A 98 -10.91 4.73 -19.21
CA VAL A 98 -9.93 5.22 -18.23
C VAL A 98 -8.82 6.03 -18.91
N ASN A 99 -8.48 5.68 -20.15
CA ASN A 99 -7.58 6.42 -21.03
C ASN A 99 -6.27 6.87 -20.35
N ARG A 100 -5.55 5.94 -19.71
CA ARG A 100 -4.25 6.18 -19.04
C ARG A 100 -4.31 7.12 -17.82
N GLU A 101 -5.50 7.40 -17.30
CA GLU A 101 -5.71 8.29 -16.15
C GLU A 101 -6.56 7.58 -15.08
N SER A 102 -7.44 8.33 -14.42
CA SER A 102 -8.40 7.81 -13.46
C SER A 102 -9.82 8.25 -13.78
N VAL A 103 -10.80 7.41 -13.48
CA VAL A 103 -12.23 7.72 -13.55
C VAL A 103 -12.80 7.66 -12.14
N PHE A 104 -13.59 8.67 -11.78
CA PHE A 104 -14.29 8.74 -10.51
C PHE A 104 -15.78 8.92 -10.78
N ALA A 105 -16.60 7.98 -10.28
CA ALA A 105 -18.04 8.10 -10.27
C ALA A 105 -18.56 7.90 -8.85
N PHE A 106 -19.61 8.63 -8.47
CA PHE A 106 -20.17 8.58 -7.13
C PHE A 106 -21.68 8.46 -7.21
N SER A 107 -22.24 7.47 -6.53
CA SER A 107 -23.69 7.25 -6.47
C SER A 107 -24.05 6.49 -5.19
N ASP A 108 -25.21 6.77 -4.59
CA ASP A 108 -25.70 6.13 -3.35
C ASP A 108 -24.66 6.04 -2.22
N GLY A 109 -23.85 7.10 -2.07
CA GLY A 109 -22.79 7.17 -1.05
C GLY A 109 -21.61 6.22 -1.29
N LYS A 110 -21.49 5.63 -2.48
CA LYS A 110 -20.42 4.70 -2.87
C LYS A 110 -19.57 5.32 -3.97
N PRO A 111 -18.24 5.30 -3.83
CA PRO A 111 -17.35 5.66 -4.90
C PRO A 111 -17.19 4.48 -5.88
N PHE A 112 -16.97 4.78 -7.14
CA PHE A 112 -16.42 3.87 -8.13
C PHE A 112 -15.18 4.56 -8.69
N VAL A 113 -14.01 3.97 -8.48
CA VAL A 113 -12.72 4.58 -8.81
C VAL A 113 -11.90 3.61 -9.65
N ASP A 114 -11.62 4.02 -10.88
CA ASP A 114 -10.71 3.31 -11.76
C ASP A 114 -9.42 4.11 -11.92
N GLN A 115 -8.29 3.41 -11.96
CA GLN A 115 -6.98 4.01 -12.25
C GLN A 115 -6.15 3.07 -13.11
N GLN A 116 -5.61 3.59 -14.21
CA GLN A 116 -4.64 2.88 -15.02
C GLN A 116 -3.20 3.16 -14.57
N PHE A 117 -2.40 2.11 -14.43
CA PHE A 117 -0.99 2.19 -14.03
C PHE A 117 -0.04 2.11 -15.22
N SER A 118 1.23 2.45 -14.97
CA SER A 118 2.31 2.42 -15.96
C SER A 118 2.55 1.06 -16.61
N ASP A 119 2.18 -0.04 -15.94
CA ASP A 119 2.24 -1.40 -16.46
C ASP A 119 1.04 -1.78 -17.34
N GLY A 120 0.09 -0.86 -17.55
CA GLY A 120 -1.11 -1.07 -18.37
C GLY A 120 -2.26 -1.75 -17.62
N SER A 121 -2.08 -2.13 -16.36
CA SER A 121 -3.16 -2.65 -15.51
C SER A 121 -4.13 -1.54 -15.10
N ILE A 122 -5.38 -1.92 -14.81
CA ILE A 122 -6.39 -1.03 -14.22
C ILE A 122 -6.78 -1.58 -12.86
N ASN A 123 -6.70 -0.75 -11.82
CA ASN A 123 -7.38 -1.03 -10.57
C ASN A 123 -8.77 -0.41 -10.57
N VAL A 124 -9.75 -1.20 -10.18
CA VAL A 124 -11.16 -0.82 -10.02
C VAL A 124 -11.51 -0.94 -8.55
N SER A 125 -12.07 0.10 -7.95
CA SER A 125 -12.46 0.09 -6.53
C SER A 125 -13.88 0.60 -6.34
N VAL A 126 -14.66 -0.11 -5.51
CA VAL A 126 -16.07 0.18 -5.19
C VAL A 126 -16.37 0.10 -3.71
#